data_AF-A0A9P0QNM3-F1
#
_entry.id   AF-A0A9P0QNM3-F1
#
_cell.length_a   1.000
_cell.length_b   1.000
_cell.length_c   1.000
_cell.angle_alpha   90.00
_cell.angle_beta   90.00
_cell.angle_gamma   90.00
#
_symmetry.space_group_name_H-M   'P 1'
#
loop_
_entity.id
_entity.type
_entity.pdbx_description
1 polymer ?
#
loop_
_entity_poly.entity_id
_entity_poly.type
_entity_poly.pdbx_seq_one_letter_code
_entity_poly.pdbx_strand_id
1 'polypeptide(L)'
;MLRLTQSLRTLSLISNNAARTAVVRTPVQLRAFASTPTILKTAASPKATKPKAKKVKKSKPVKTEAQLAKAAERKEKKKAELKEKKVKELTQLKKDLKEAIRKPVKRSGFNLFVSENYDTDLKETVNRYTYLTEPEKDDYKERVKVLNDKKLAEYLEGKPKKPISSYAKFTKENYATYKADSLVETSKILKNQWNQLTPEEKKSYSAVNFDAAAYKAQLKAWKEKRLAAYLAEKAIQNGKRRGASKAKKE
;
A
#
# COMPACT_ATOMS: atom_id res chain seq x y z
N MET A 1 -3.49 42.95 -45.29
CA MET A 1 -2.62 42.23 -46.24
C MET A 1 -1.51 41.54 -45.44
N LEU A 2 -1.07 40.36 -45.93
CA LEU A 2 -0.01 39.45 -45.40
C LEU A 2 -0.38 38.71 -44.09
N ARG A 3 -0.82 37.44 -44.04
CA ARG A 3 -0.39 36.12 -44.57
C ARG A 3 0.85 35.49 -43.89
N LEU A 4 0.74 34.15 -43.74
CA LEU A 4 1.70 33.10 -43.35
C LEU A 4 1.87 32.83 -41.83
N THR A 5 1.87 31.60 -41.31
CA THR A 5 1.64 30.23 -41.83
C THR A 5 1.54 29.29 -40.63
N GLN A 6 0.78 28.21 -40.82
CA GLN A 6 0.66 27.05 -39.93
C GLN A 6 2.02 26.36 -39.70
N SER A 7 2.21 25.78 -38.52
CA SER A 7 3.13 24.65 -38.35
C SER A 7 2.52 23.61 -37.41
N LEU A 8 2.05 22.53 -38.03
CA LEU A 8 1.74 21.25 -37.41
C LEU A 8 3.05 20.61 -36.95
N ARG A 9 3.13 20.22 -35.67
CA ARG A 9 4.11 19.23 -35.20
C ARG A 9 3.38 18.09 -34.52
N THR A 10 3.07 17.07 -35.33
CA THR A 10 2.84 15.71 -34.88
C THR A 10 4.21 15.10 -34.53
N LEU A 11 4.41 14.73 -33.27
CA LEU A 11 5.49 13.83 -32.88
C LEU A 11 4.88 12.53 -32.39
N SER A 12 4.96 11.54 -33.27
CA SER A 12 4.82 10.13 -32.95
C SER A 12 5.92 9.71 -31.98
N LEU A 13 5.57 9.00 -30.91
CA LEU A 13 6.52 8.11 -30.26
C LEU A 13 5.85 6.77 -29.92
N ILE A 14 6.29 5.82 -30.72
CA ILE A 14 6.40 4.37 -30.52
C ILE A 14 6.72 4.01 -29.05
N SER A 15 5.92 3.11 -28.48
CA SER A 15 6.41 2.11 -27.51
C SER A 15 5.56 0.84 -27.68
N ASN A 16 6.02 -0.14 -28.44
CA ASN A 16 6.82 -1.30 -28.01
C ASN A 16 6.19 -2.16 -26.90
N ASN A 17 5.78 -3.36 -27.36
CA ASN A 17 5.82 -4.67 -26.70
C ASN A 17 4.69 -5.05 -25.73
N ALA A 18 3.60 -5.51 -26.34
CA ALA A 18 2.75 -6.55 -25.79
C ALA A 18 3.32 -7.95 -26.10
N ALA A 19 3.81 -8.65 -25.08
CA ALA A 19 3.93 -10.11 -25.05
C ALA A 19 3.77 -10.54 -23.58
N ARG A 20 2.55 -10.77 -23.11
CA ARG A 20 1.90 -12.09 -23.06
C ARG A 20 2.77 -13.17 -22.42
N THR A 21 2.92 -13.12 -21.10
CA THR A 21 3.28 -14.31 -20.32
C THR A 21 2.01 -15.11 -20.04
N ALA A 22 1.80 -16.19 -20.79
CA ALA A 22 0.79 -17.20 -20.51
C ALA A 22 1.24 -18.00 -19.28
N VAL A 23 0.53 -17.85 -18.15
CA VAL A 23 0.69 -18.74 -16.99
C VAL A 23 -0.24 -19.92 -17.19
N VAL A 24 0.36 -21.06 -17.50
CA VAL A 24 -0.28 -22.38 -17.55
C VAL A 24 -0.84 -22.69 -16.16
N ARG A 25 -2.17 -22.68 -16.04
CA ARG A 25 -2.91 -23.19 -14.87
C ARG A 25 -2.86 -24.71 -14.89
N THR A 26 -2.19 -25.30 -13.90
CA THR A 26 -2.36 -26.73 -13.61
C THR A 26 -3.72 -26.93 -12.91
N PRO A 27 -4.56 -27.88 -13.36
CA PRO A 27 -5.80 -28.18 -12.66
C PRO A 27 -5.52 -29.00 -11.40
N VAL A 28 -5.99 -28.47 -10.28
CA VAL A 28 -6.16 -29.18 -9.00
C VAL A 28 -7.17 -30.30 -9.23
N GLN A 29 -6.72 -31.55 -9.27
CA GLN A 29 -7.64 -32.69 -9.28
C GLN A 29 -8.20 -32.90 -7.86
N LEU A 30 -9.45 -32.49 -7.70
CA LEU A 30 -10.32 -32.90 -6.60
C LEU A 30 -10.64 -34.39 -6.78
N ARG A 31 -10.07 -35.24 -5.92
CA ARG A 31 -10.46 -36.64 -5.81
C ARG A 31 -11.83 -36.70 -5.13
N ALA A 32 -12.88 -36.82 -5.92
CA ALA A 32 -14.21 -37.16 -5.45
C ALA A 32 -14.23 -38.62 -4.99
N PHE A 33 -14.71 -38.85 -3.77
CA PHE A 33 -15.15 -40.15 -3.30
C PHE A 33 -16.46 -40.48 -4.01
N ALA A 34 -16.50 -41.60 -4.74
CA ALA A 34 -17.73 -42.17 -5.24
C ALA A 34 -17.70 -43.69 -5.04
N SER A 35 -18.87 -44.19 -4.65
CA SER A 35 -19.20 -45.50 -4.14
C SER A 35 -19.14 -46.62 -5.19
N THR A 36 -19.07 -47.84 -4.66
CA THR A 36 -19.36 -49.17 -5.22
C THR A 36 -20.39 -49.20 -6.37
N PRO A 37 -20.30 -50.18 -7.30
CA PRO A 37 -20.95 -51.47 -7.05
C PRO A 37 -20.21 -52.73 -7.53
N THR A 38 -20.63 -53.83 -6.90
CA THR A 38 -20.49 -55.26 -7.19
C THR A 38 -20.79 -55.64 -8.65
N ILE A 39 -20.11 -56.67 -9.19
CA ILE A 39 -20.66 -57.91 -9.83
C ILE A 39 -19.64 -58.60 -10.76
N LEU A 40 -19.27 -59.82 -10.32
CA LEU A 40 -19.09 -61.12 -10.99
C LEU A 40 -18.36 -61.30 -12.35
N LYS A 41 -17.62 -62.43 -12.36
CA LYS A 41 -17.23 -63.36 -13.47
C LYS A 41 -15.81 -63.20 -14.02
N THR A 42 -15.05 -64.24 -14.39
CA THR A 42 -15.06 -65.72 -14.26
C THR A 42 -13.69 -66.19 -14.77
N ALA A 43 -13.20 -67.32 -14.25
CA ALA A 43 -12.35 -68.33 -14.90
C ALA A 43 -11.10 -67.90 -15.71
N ALA A 44 -9.90 -68.23 -15.19
CA ALA A 44 -8.95 -69.18 -15.79
C ALA A 44 -7.56 -69.10 -15.10
N SER A 45 -7.11 -70.25 -14.59
CA SER A 45 -5.76 -70.59 -14.12
C SER A 45 -4.83 -70.81 -15.35
N PRO A 46 -3.49 -71.07 -15.26
CA PRO A 46 -2.74 -71.53 -14.08
C PRO A 46 -1.25 -71.17 -13.92
N LYS A 47 -0.72 -71.59 -12.75
CA LYS A 47 0.69 -71.93 -12.40
C LYS A 47 1.66 -70.73 -12.27
N ALA A 48 2.55 -70.64 -11.28
CA ALA A 48 3.19 -71.69 -10.49
C ALA A 48 3.65 -71.18 -9.10
N THR A 49 3.53 -72.06 -8.08
CA THR A 49 4.53 -72.45 -7.04
C THR A 49 5.56 -71.39 -6.58
N LYS A 50 5.86 -71.13 -5.30
CA LYS A 50 5.91 -71.95 -4.07
C LYS A 50 6.40 -71.02 -2.91
N PRO A 51 6.63 -71.45 -1.65
CA PRO A 51 5.89 -70.93 -0.51
C PRO A 51 6.75 -70.47 0.69
N LYS A 52 6.07 -70.15 1.82
CA LYS A 52 6.55 -70.19 3.23
C LYS A 52 7.53 -69.06 3.64
N ALA A 53 7.51 -68.49 4.84
CA ALA A 53 6.73 -68.69 6.05
C ALA A 53 6.93 -67.52 7.04
N LYS A 54 5.94 -67.36 7.92
CA LYS A 54 6.01 -67.02 9.36
C LYS A 54 6.67 -65.71 9.84
N LYS A 55 5.83 -65.00 10.61
CA LYS A 55 6.11 -64.17 11.80
C LYS A 55 6.83 -62.85 11.47
N VAL A 56 6.32 -61.68 11.84
CA VAL A 56 6.02 -61.25 13.21
C VAL A 56 4.88 -60.22 13.15
N LYS A 57 3.77 -60.46 13.86
CA LYS A 57 2.85 -59.38 14.24
C LYS A 57 3.63 -58.47 15.19
N LYS A 58 4.32 -57.45 14.66
CA LYS A 58 4.87 -56.36 15.47
C LYS A 58 3.68 -55.57 16.00
N SER A 59 3.34 -55.83 17.26
CA SER A 59 2.52 -54.95 18.07
C SER A 59 3.01 -53.52 17.88
N LYS A 60 2.15 -52.63 17.40
CA LYS A 60 2.46 -51.19 17.35
C LYS A 60 2.86 -50.78 18.77
N PRO A 61 4.03 -50.15 18.99
CA PRO A 61 4.39 -49.70 20.32
C PRO A 61 3.33 -48.69 20.78
N VAL A 62 2.63 -49.04 21.85
CA VAL A 62 1.82 -48.09 22.62
C VAL A 62 2.80 -47.00 23.03
N LYS A 63 2.64 -45.80 22.45
CA LYS A 63 3.46 -44.65 22.83
C LYS A 63 3.28 -44.48 24.34
N THR A 64 4.38 -44.54 25.08
CA THR A 64 4.36 -44.24 26.50
C THR A 64 3.78 -42.84 26.70
N GLU A 65 3.00 -42.65 27.76
CA GLU A 65 2.30 -41.40 28.08
C GLU A 65 3.23 -40.18 28.05
N ALA A 66 4.50 -40.37 28.44
CA ALA A 66 5.57 -39.37 28.36
C ALA A 66 5.93 -38.93 26.91
N GLN A 67 5.84 -39.81 25.92
CA GLN A 67 6.07 -39.46 24.50
C GLN A 67 4.88 -38.70 23.90
N LEU A 68 3.65 -39.01 24.35
CA LEU A 68 2.44 -38.27 23.98
C LEU A 68 2.45 -36.86 24.60
N ALA A 69 2.86 -36.74 25.86
CA ALA A 69 3.03 -35.45 26.56
C ALA A 69 4.09 -34.56 25.88
N LYS A 70 5.29 -35.08 25.56
CA LYS A 70 6.32 -34.33 24.83
C LYS A 70 5.88 -33.89 23.42
N ALA A 71 5.06 -34.71 22.74
CA ALA A 71 4.50 -34.35 21.45
C ALA A 71 3.42 -33.26 21.55
N ALA A 72 2.60 -33.28 22.61
CA ALA A 72 1.62 -32.23 22.90
C ALA A 72 2.30 -30.90 23.25
N GLU A 73 3.34 -30.92 24.09
CA GLU A 73 4.12 -29.73 24.46
C GLU A 73 4.82 -29.08 23.25
N ARG A 74 5.41 -29.89 22.36
CA ARG A 74 5.98 -29.38 21.09
C ARG A 74 4.93 -28.77 20.17
N LYS A 75 3.71 -29.33 20.13
CA LYS A 75 2.61 -28.76 19.34
C LYS A 75 2.13 -27.43 19.92
N GLU A 76 2.02 -27.31 21.24
CA GLU A 76 1.66 -26.05 21.91
C GLU A 76 2.75 -24.98 21.74
N LYS A 77 4.04 -25.33 21.90
CA LYS A 77 5.17 -24.42 21.62
C LYS A 77 5.15 -23.90 20.17
N LYS A 78 4.93 -24.78 19.19
CA LYS A 78 4.80 -24.38 17.78
C LYS A 78 3.58 -23.48 17.52
N LYS A 79 2.43 -23.75 18.17
CA LYS A 79 1.25 -22.88 18.09
C LYS A 79 1.51 -21.51 18.72
N ALA A 80 2.17 -21.45 19.87
CA ALA A 80 2.55 -20.22 20.55
C ALA A 80 3.51 -19.39 19.68
N GLU A 81 4.54 -20.00 19.11
CA GLU A 81 5.49 -19.35 18.20
C GLU A 81 4.78 -18.82 16.95
N LEU A 82 3.85 -19.58 16.37
CA LEU A 82 3.05 -19.13 15.22
C LEU A 82 2.15 -17.95 15.59
N LYS A 83 1.51 -17.98 16.76
CA LYS A 83 0.69 -16.85 17.26
C LYS A 83 1.56 -15.61 17.45
N GLU A 84 2.74 -15.76 18.06
CA GLU A 84 3.68 -14.66 18.27
C GLU A 84 4.17 -14.06 16.95
N LYS A 85 4.53 -14.90 15.96
CA LYS A 85 4.89 -14.45 14.61
C LYS A 85 3.77 -13.66 13.95
N LYS A 86 2.53 -14.14 14.03
CA LYS A 86 1.35 -13.44 13.50
C LYS A 86 1.12 -12.09 14.19
N VAL A 87 1.29 -12.03 15.51
CA VAL A 87 1.18 -10.76 16.26
C VAL A 87 2.26 -9.79 15.80
N LYS A 88 3.52 -10.23 15.69
CA LYS A 88 4.63 -9.40 15.19
C LYS A 88 4.34 -8.89 13.78
N GLU A 89 3.91 -9.76 12.87
CA GLU A 89 3.55 -9.40 11.50
C GLU A 89 2.42 -8.37 11.45
N LEU A 90 1.33 -8.57 12.22
CA LEU A 90 0.22 -7.61 12.32
C LEU A 90 0.68 -6.26 12.89
N THR A 91 1.54 -6.26 13.91
CA THR A 91 2.07 -5.01 14.47
C THR A 91 2.94 -4.28 13.45
N GLN A 92 3.72 -5.00 12.65
CA GLN A 92 4.55 -4.43 11.60
C GLN A 92 3.69 -3.87 10.46
N LEU A 93 2.66 -4.59 10.01
CA LEU A 93 1.71 -4.11 9.02
C LEU A 93 0.98 -2.84 9.49
N LYS A 94 0.60 -2.75 10.76
CA LYS A 94 0.00 -1.52 11.32
C LYS A 94 0.98 -0.35 11.29
N LYS A 95 2.26 -0.58 11.59
CA LYS A 95 3.32 0.46 11.51
C LYS A 95 3.55 0.90 10.06
N ASP A 96 3.70 -0.05 9.14
CA ASP A 96 3.91 0.23 7.72
C ASP A 96 2.69 0.95 7.11
N LEU A 97 1.48 0.58 7.50
CA LEU A 97 0.26 1.29 7.10
C LEU A 97 0.22 2.73 7.63
N LYS A 98 0.62 2.95 8.89
CA LYS A 98 0.70 4.30 9.48
C LYS A 98 1.67 5.18 8.71
N GLU A 99 2.83 4.63 8.34
CA GLU A 99 3.84 5.36 7.58
C GLU A 99 3.41 5.59 6.12
N ALA A 100 2.78 4.60 5.47
CA ALA A 100 2.30 4.69 4.09
C ALA A 100 1.22 5.77 3.89
N ILE A 101 0.38 5.99 4.91
CA ILE A 101 -0.71 7.00 4.89
C ILE A 101 -0.21 8.40 5.30
N ARG A 102 0.98 8.50 5.89
CA ARG A 102 1.55 9.78 6.33
C ARG A 102 1.70 10.71 5.13
N LYS A 103 1.34 11.98 5.32
CA LYS A 103 1.51 13.01 4.29
C LYS A 103 3.01 13.13 3.94
N PRO A 104 3.39 13.21 2.65
CA PRO A 104 4.79 13.37 2.27
C PRO A 104 5.37 14.64 2.90
N VAL A 105 6.58 14.50 3.47
CA VAL A 105 7.32 15.61 4.04
C VAL A 105 7.92 16.43 2.91
N LYS A 106 7.74 17.76 2.97
CA LYS A 106 8.34 18.68 1.99
C LYS A 106 9.86 18.66 2.15
N ARG A 107 10.58 18.46 1.05
CA ARG A 107 12.02 18.69 1.00
C ARG A 107 12.29 20.20 0.91
N SER A 108 13.47 20.62 1.37
CA SER A 108 14.01 21.97 1.16
C SER A 108 15.01 21.95 -0.01
N GLY A 109 15.30 23.12 -0.58
CA GLY A 109 16.34 23.29 -1.60
C GLY A 109 17.68 22.71 -1.15
N PHE A 110 18.06 22.99 0.10
CA PHE A 110 19.24 22.39 0.74
C PHE A 110 19.22 20.86 0.76
N ASN A 111 18.10 20.23 1.14
CA ASN A 111 18.02 18.77 1.18
C ASN A 111 18.16 18.14 -0.21
N LEU A 112 17.70 18.83 -1.26
CA LEU A 112 17.92 18.39 -2.64
C LEU A 112 19.39 18.55 -3.03
N PHE A 113 19.97 19.71 -2.76
CA PHE A 113 21.39 19.98 -3.00
C PHE A 113 22.29 18.93 -2.35
N VAL A 114 22.09 18.67 -1.06
CA VAL A 114 22.84 17.64 -0.33
C VAL A 114 22.61 16.29 -0.99
N SER A 115 21.38 15.91 -1.34
CA SER A 115 21.14 14.60 -1.96
C SER A 115 21.77 14.41 -3.35
N GLU A 116 21.98 15.49 -4.10
CA GLU A 116 22.61 15.47 -5.44
C GLU A 116 24.13 15.53 -5.36
N ASN A 117 24.68 16.21 -4.35
CA ASN A 117 26.12 16.49 -4.20
C ASN A 117 26.73 15.79 -2.97
N TYR A 118 26.13 14.70 -2.50
CA TYR A 118 26.68 13.95 -1.38
C TYR A 118 27.71 12.94 -1.90
N ASP A 119 28.98 13.29 -1.75
CA ASP A 119 30.09 12.41 -2.07
C ASP A 119 30.46 11.55 -0.85
N THR A 120 31.21 12.12 0.09
CA THR A 120 31.70 11.41 1.29
C THR A 120 31.62 12.25 2.57
N ASP A 121 32.04 13.53 2.53
CA ASP A 121 31.97 14.43 3.68
C ASP A 121 30.75 15.38 3.62
N LEU A 122 29.94 15.32 4.68
CA LEU A 122 28.76 16.17 4.79
C LEU A 122 29.14 17.62 5.03
N LYS A 123 30.21 17.89 5.80
CA LYS A 123 30.57 19.27 6.17
C LYS A 123 31.01 20.06 4.95
N GLU A 124 31.83 19.46 4.09
CA GLU A 124 32.20 20.06 2.79
C GLU A 124 30.99 20.36 1.91
N THR A 125 30.03 19.44 1.79
CA THR A 125 28.80 19.70 1.02
C THR A 125 27.94 20.81 1.64
N VAL A 126 27.82 20.88 2.96
CA VAL A 126 27.12 22.00 3.61
C VAL A 126 27.83 23.33 3.31
N ASN A 127 29.16 23.36 3.43
CA ASN A 127 29.95 24.56 3.13
C ASN A 127 29.76 24.98 1.67
N ARG A 128 29.81 24.05 0.71
CA ARG A 128 29.50 24.33 -0.70
C ARG A 128 28.14 25.03 -0.84
N TYR A 129 27.09 24.52 -0.19
CA TYR A 129 25.78 25.17 -0.22
C TYR A 129 25.78 26.59 0.37
N THR A 130 26.56 26.86 1.42
CA THR A 130 26.62 28.22 1.98
C THR A 130 27.18 29.23 1.00
N TYR A 131 28.20 28.85 0.23
CA TYR A 131 28.85 29.70 -0.78
C TYR A 131 28.13 29.76 -2.13
N LEU A 132 27.06 28.98 -2.35
CA LEU A 132 26.22 29.14 -3.54
C LEU A 132 25.59 30.54 -3.57
N THR A 133 25.50 31.09 -4.77
CA THR A 133 24.82 32.36 -5.02
C THR A 133 23.31 32.22 -4.80
N GLU A 134 22.61 33.33 -4.52
CA GLU A 134 21.15 33.33 -4.39
C GLU A 134 20.40 32.76 -5.60
N PRO A 135 20.74 33.10 -6.87
CA PRO A 135 20.07 32.52 -8.02
C PRO A 135 20.23 31.00 -8.10
N GLU A 136 21.42 30.46 -7.82
CA GLU A 136 21.62 29.01 -7.79
C GLU A 136 20.77 28.35 -6.69
N LYS A 137 20.71 28.96 -5.51
CA LYS A 137 19.85 28.48 -4.41
C LYS A 137 18.37 28.49 -4.81
N ASP A 138 17.93 29.49 -5.56
CA ASP A 138 16.55 29.60 -6.04
C ASP A 138 16.21 28.50 -7.05
N ASP A 139 17.12 28.12 -7.95
CA ASP A 139 16.93 26.96 -8.84
C ASP A 139 16.64 25.67 -8.04
N TYR A 140 17.36 25.44 -6.94
CA TYR A 140 17.07 24.31 -6.05
C TYR A 140 15.70 24.45 -5.38
N LYS A 141 15.29 25.65 -4.96
CA LYS A 141 13.96 25.87 -4.36
C LYS A 141 12.84 25.58 -5.36
N GLU A 142 12.98 26.01 -6.61
CA GLU A 142 11.99 25.78 -7.67
C GLU A 142 11.87 24.30 -8.02
N ARG A 143 13.00 23.61 -8.24
CA ARG A 143 13.02 22.16 -8.50
C ARG A 143 12.38 21.40 -7.35
N VAL A 144 12.69 21.77 -6.10
CA VAL A 144 12.08 21.16 -4.91
C VAL A 144 10.58 21.44 -4.81
N LYS A 145 10.12 22.63 -5.17
CA LYS A 145 8.69 22.95 -5.21
C LYS A 145 7.97 22.00 -6.16
N VAL A 146 8.48 21.84 -7.38
CA VAL A 146 7.93 20.89 -8.38
C VAL A 146 7.94 19.45 -7.84
N LEU A 147 9.03 19.00 -7.22
CA LEU A 147 9.11 17.65 -6.65
C LEU A 147 8.13 17.44 -5.48
N ASN A 148 8.00 18.42 -4.60
CA ASN A 148 7.07 18.38 -3.47
C ASN A 148 5.62 18.36 -3.96
N ASP A 149 5.29 19.17 -4.96
CA ASP A 149 3.95 19.23 -5.55
C ASP A 149 3.61 17.93 -6.29
N LYS A 150 4.55 17.36 -7.04
CA LYS A 150 4.40 16.02 -7.64
C LYS A 150 4.12 14.93 -6.60
N LYS A 151 4.93 14.87 -5.54
CA LYS A 151 4.71 13.88 -4.46
C LYS A 151 3.38 14.09 -3.73
N LEU A 152 2.98 15.34 -3.54
CA LEU A 152 1.70 15.66 -2.93
C LEU A 152 0.53 15.28 -3.85
N ALA A 153 0.64 15.53 -5.15
CA ALA A 153 -0.36 15.15 -6.14
C ALA A 153 -0.54 13.62 -6.17
N GLU A 154 0.54 12.86 -6.24
CA GLU A 154 0.52 11.39 -6.17
C GLU A 154 -0.12 10.88 -4.86
N TYR A 155 0.16 11.54 -3.73
CA TYR A 155 -0.46 11.20 -2.45
C TYR A 155 -1.98 11.46 -2.43
N LEU A 156 -2.42 12.55 -3.05
CA LEU A 156 -3.83 12.95 -3.10
C LEU A 156 -4.62 12.18 -4.17
N GLU A 157 -3.94 11.61 -5.16
CA GLU A 157 -4.55 10.81 -6.22
C GLU A 157 -5.35 9.63 -5.64
N GLY A 158 -6.63 9.56 -5.99
CA GLY A 158 -7.54 8.51 -5.52
C GLY A 158 -7.90 8.60 -4.04
N LYS A 159 -7.46 9.62 -3.29
CA LYS A 159 -7.88 9.82 -1.90
C LYS A 159 -9.33 10.31 -1.89
N PRO A 160 -10.30 9.55 -1.35
CA PRO A 160 -11.69 9.99 -1.36
C PRO A 160 -11.85 11.22 -0.46
N LYS A 161 -12.55 12.22 -0.97
CA LYS A 161 -12.89 13.42 -0.20
C LYS A 161 -13.99 13.08 0.78
N LYS A 162 -13.87 13.58 2.01
CA LYS A 162 -14.97 13.51 2.98
C LYS A 162 -16.11 14.41 2.49
N PRO A 163 -17.37 14.05 2.77
CA PRO A 163 -18.48 14.94 2.50
C PRO A 163 -18.29 16.22 3.32
N ILE A 164 -18.63 17.34 2.70
CA ILE A 164 -18.60 18.63 3.36
C ILE A 164 -19.73 18.61 4.41
N SER A 165 -19.42 18.98 5.66
CA SER A 165 -20.44 19.10 6.71
C SER A 165 -21.46 20.18 6.34
N SER A 166 -22.67 20.11 6.88
CA SER A 166 -23.72 21.11 6.62
C SER A 166 -23.27 22.54 6.94
N TYR A 167 -22.60 22.75 8.07
CA TYR A 167 -22.01 24.06 8.39
C TYR A 167 -20.99 24.52 7.36
N ALA A 168 -20.04 23.65 6.97
CA ALA A 168 -19.04 24.00 5.95
C ALA A 168 -19.65 24.28 4.56
N LYS A 169 -20.78 23.66 4.21
CA LYS A 169 -21.56 24.00 3.00
C LYS A 169 -22.16 25.40 3.14
N PHE A 170 -22.83 25.68 4.25
CA PHE A 170 -23.35 27.02 4.58
C PHE A 170 -22.25 28.09 4.54
N THR A 171 -21.12 27.85 5.19
CA THR A 171 -19.97 28.77 5.21
C THR A 171 -19.49 29.03 3.79
N LYS A 172 -19.36 28.01 2.94
CA LYS A 172 -18.88 28.17 1.56
C LYS A 172 -19.83 29.04 0.72
N GLU A 173 -21.13 28.86 0.87
CA GLU A 173 -22.16 29.59 0.13
C GLU A 173 -22.29 31.04 0.61
N ASN A 174 -22.19 31.26 1.93
CA ASN A 174 -22.41 32.57 2.56
C ASN A 174 -21.12 33.35 2.84
N TYR A 175 -19.95 32.79 2.50
CA TYR A 175 -18.66 33.42 2.80
C TYR A 175 -18.54 34.80 2.16
N ALA A 176 -18.98 34.95 0.91
CA ALA A 176 -18.91 36.21 0.19
C ALA A 176 -19.84 37.27 0.80
N THR A 177 -21.01 36.85 1.28
CA THR A 177 -22.05 37.72 1.86
C THR A 177 -21.64 38.31 3.20
N TYR A 178 -20.97 37.52 4.05
CA TYR A 178 -20.56 37.92 5.40
C TYR A 178 -19.06 38.19 5.55
N LYS A 179 -18.38 38.44 4.43
CA LYS A 179 -16.94 38.72 4.43
C LYS A 179 -16.67 40.03 5.17
N ALA A 180 -15.90 39.94 6.23
CA ALA A 180 -15.36 41.08 6.98
C ALA A 180 -13.87 41.29 6.64
N ASP A 181 -13.28 42.35 7.19
CA ASP A 181 -11.87 42.70 6.99
C ASP A 181 -10.93 41.61 7.53
N SER A 182 -11.34 40.91 8.59
CA SER A 182 -10.63 39.78 9.15
C SER A 182 -11.34 38.44 8.92
N LEU A 183 -10.57 37.40 8.63
CA LEU A 183 -11.05 36.01 8.55
C LEU A 183 -11.64 35.52 9.88
N VAL A 184 -11.11 36.02 11.01
CA VAL A 184 -11.60 35.69 12.34
C VAL A 184 -13.01 36.26 12.57
N GLU A 185 -13.22 37.51 12.15
CA GLU A 185 -14.51 38.19 12.26
C GLU A 185 -15.54 37.57 11.33
N THR A 186 -15.17 37.32 10.08
CA THR A 186 -15.98 36.59 9.10
C THR A 186 -16.46 35.24 9.67
N SER A 187 -15.55 34.49 10.30
CA SER A 187 -15.89 33.20 10.92
C SER A 187 -16.84 33.34 12.12
N LYS A 188 -16.68 34.38 12.94
CA LYS A 188 -17.61 34.67 14.06
C LYS A 188 -19.01 35.01 13.56
N ILE A 189 -19.10 35.87 12.54
CA ILE A 189 -20.38 36.26 11.93
C ILE A 189 -21.08 35.03 11.35
N LEU A 190 -20.37 34.23 10.53
CA LEU A 190 -20.92 33.00 9.94
C LEU A 190 -21.36 31.99 11.00
N LYS A 191 -20.61 31.85 12.09
CA LYS A 191 -21.00 30.98 13.21
C LYS A 191 -22.30 31.46 13.87
N ASN A 192 -22.43 32.77 14.11
CA ASN A 192 -23.63 33.35 14.72
C ASN A 192 -24.85 33.18 13.80
N GLN A 193 -24.70 33.46 12.51
CA GLN A 193 -25.75 33.27 11.50
C GLN A 193 -26.18 31.80 11.42
N TRP A 194 -25.23 30.86 11.42
CA TRP A 194 -25.55 29.43 11.47
C TRP A 194 -26.34 29.03 12.72
N ASN A 195 -26.03 29.63 13.88
CA ASN A 195 -26.76 29.33 15.10
C ASN A 195 -28.20 29.86 15.06
N GLN A 196 -28.44 30.99 14.40
CA GLN A 196 -29.75 31.60 14.23
C GLN A 196 -30.66 30.84 13.26
N LEU A 197 -30.10 30.08 12.31
CA LEU A 197 -30.89 29.26 11.38
C LEU A 197 -31.74 28.20 12.10
N THR A 198 -32.96 28.03 11.63
CA THR A 198 -33.90 27.00 12.08
C THR A 198 -33.41 25.59 11.71
N PRO A 199 -33.90 24.54 12.39
CA PRO A 199 -33.58 23.16 12.03
C PRO A 199 -33.96 22.79 10.59
N GLU A 200 -35.00 23.41 10.02
CA GLU A 200 -35.45 23.17 8.65
C GLU A 200 -34.50 23.77 7.62
N GLU A 201 -34.08 25.01 7.82
CA GLU A 201 -33.06 25.65 6.96
C GLU A 201 -31.73 24.88 7.04
N LYS A 202 -31.34 24.41 8.23
CA LYS A 202 -30.14 23.57 8.41
C LYS A 202 -30.21 22.25 7.65
N LYS A 203 -31.40 21.65 7.46
CA LYS A 203 -31.57 20.41 6.67
C LYS A 203 -31.25 20.62 5.20
N SER A 204 -31.50 21.80 4.63
CA SER A 204 -31.16 22.14 3.24
C SER A 204 -29.63 22.07 2.97
N TYR A 205 -28.83 22.30 4.01
CA TYR A 205 -27.38 22.21 3.96
C TYR A 205 -26.84 20.80 4.21
N SER A 206 -27.69 19.83 4.59
CA SER A 206 -27.24 18.45 4.80
C SER A 206 -26.74 17.82 3.49
N ALA A 207 -25.78 16.91 3.61
CA ALA A 207 -25.25 16.16 2.47
C ALA A 207 -26.23 15.03 2.12
N VAL A 208 -27.30 15.35 1.40
CA VAL A 208 -28.42 14.43 1.06
C VAL A 208 -27.95 13.16 0.34
N ASN A 209 -26.81 13.21 -0.38
CA ASN A 209 -26.34 12.12 -1.24
C ASN A 209 -25.03 11.47 -0.79
N PHE A 210 -24.65 11.58 0.48
CA PHE A 210 -23.40 10.95 0.95
C PHE A 210 -23.56 9.45 1.21
N ASP A 211 -22.99 8.63 0.32
CA ASP A 211 -22.84 7.20 0.57
C ASP A 211 -21.61 6.91 1.45
N ALA A 212 -21.89 6.71 2.74
CA ALA A 212 -20.87 6.37 3.73
C ALA A 212 -20.20 5.00 3.46
N ALA A 213 -20.91 4.06 2.84
CA ALA A 213 -20.37 2.74 2.51
C ALA A 213 -19.38 2.84 1.35
N ALA A 214 -19.77 3.53 0.26
CA ALA A 214 -18.87 3.79 -0.87
C ALA A 214 -17.61 4.56 -0.43
N TYR A 215 -17.75 5.59 0.42
CA TYR A 215 -16.60 6.32 0.95
C TYR A 215 -15.63 5.42 1.73
N LYS A 216 -16.15 4.56 2.62
CA LYS A 216 -15.33 3.62 3.38
C LYS A 216 -14.62 2.62 2.45
N ALA A 217 -15.30 2.12 1.42
CA ALA A 217 -14.72 1.21 0.44
C ALA A 217 -13.60 1.88 -0.37
N GLN A 218 -13.84 3.08 -0.90
CA GLN A 218 -12.82 3.86 -1.62
C GLN A 218 -11.62 4.19 -0.73
N LEU A 219 -11.86 4.51 0.55
CA LEU A 219 -10.79 4.85 1.49
C LEU A 219 -9.94 3.63 1.85
N LYS A 220 -10.57 2.45 1.92
CA LYS A 220 -9.85 1.18 2.08
C LYS A 220 -8.98 0.89 0.85
N ALA A 221 -9.54 0.99 -0.35
CA ALA A 221 -8.81 0.78 -1.60
C ALA A 221 -7.61 1.76 -1.74
N TRP A 222 -7.81 3.03 -1.40
CA TRP A 222 -6.73 4.02 -1.39
C TRP A 222 -5.61 3.66 -0.40
N LYS A 223 -5.97 3.22 0.82
CA LYS A 223 -4.98 2.76 1.81
C LYS A 223 -4.19 1.55 1.33
N GLU A 224 -4.84 0.60 0.68
CA GLU A 224 -4.18 -0.59 0.12
C GLU A 224 -3.21 -0.21 -1.02
N LYS A 225 -3.63 0.66 -1.95
CA LYS A 225 -2.75 1.21 -3.00
C LYS A 225 -1.52 1.90 -2.40
N ARG A 226 -1.70 2.71 -1.34
CA ARG A 226 -0.60 3.38 -0.63
C ARG A 226 0.32 2.41 0.07
N LEU A 227 -0.21 1.38 0.72
CA LEU A 227 0.59 0.37 1.39
C LEU A 227 1.46 -0.39 0.38
N ALA A 228 0.89 -0.78 -0.77
CA ALA A 228 1.63 -1.45 -1.84
C ALA A 228 2.78 -0.57 -2.38
N ALA A 229 2.50 0.70 -2.67
CA ALA A 229 3.51 1.66 -3.12
C ALA A 229 4.63 1.86 -2.09
N TYR A 230 4.29 1.97 -0.80
CA TYR A 230 5.26 2.12 0.29
C TYR A 230 6.17 0.89 0.43
N LEU A 231 5.60 -0.32 0.37
CA LEU A 231 6.39 -1.56 0.44
C LEU A 231 7.33 -1.70 -0.75
N ALA A 232 6.89 -1.31 -1.95
CA ALA A 232 7.74 -1.26 -3.14
C ALA A 232 8.90 -0.27 -2.97
N GLU A 233 8.63 0.97 -2.52
CA GLU A 233 9.66 1.97 -2.26
C GLU A 233 10.67 1.50 -1.19
N LYS A 234 10.16 0.91 -0.10
CA LYS A 234 10.99 0.36 0.99
C LYS A 234 11.88 -0.78 0.51
N ALA A 235 11.38 -1.65 -0.37
CA ALA A 235 12.17 -2.72 -0.98
C ALA A 235 13.30 -2.16 -1.86
N ILE A 236 13.02 -1.13 -2.66
CA ILE A 236 14.03 -0.44 -3.48
C ILE A 236 15.12 0.20 -2.60
N GLN A 237 14.73 0.91 -1.53
CA GLN A 237 15.68 1.53 -0.60
C GLN A 237 16.56 0.50 0.09
N ASN A 238 15.99 -0.62 0.54
CA ASN A 238 16.75 -1.70 1.16
C ASN A 238 17.72 -2.37 0.17
N GLY A 239 17.32 -2.52 -1.10
CA GLY A 239 18.19 -3.02 -2.16
C GLY A 239 19.43 -2.14 -2.38
N LYS A 240 19.23 -0.82 -2.48
CA LYS A 240 20.34 0.15 -2.63
C LYS A 240 21.33 0.09 -1.47
N ARG A 241 20.85 -0.01 -0.22
CA ARG A 241 21.71 -0.11 0.98
C ARG A 241 22.57 -1.37 0.98
N ARG A 242 22.02 -2.51 0.54
CA ARG A 242 22.77 -3.78 0.48
C ARG A 242 23.83 -3.76 -0.63
N GLY A 243 23.54 -3.15 -1.78
CA GLY A 243 24.52 -2.96 -2.86
C GLY A 243 25.71 -2.08 -2.43
N ALA A 244 25.43 -0.93 -1.82
CA ALA A 244 26.46 -0.01 -1.33
C ALA A 244 27.36 -0.62 -0.24
N SER A 245 26.82 -1.51 0.60
CA SER A 245 27.62 -2.20 1.63
C SER A 245 28.57 -3.27 1.09
N LYS A 246 28.30 -3.82 -0.10
CA LYS A 246 29.19 -4.78 -0.76
C LYS A 246 30.32 -4.07 -1.51
N ALA A 247 30.02 -2.98 -2.20
CA ALA A 247 31.02 -2.16 -2.91
C ALA A 247 32.04 -1.45 -2.00
N LYS A 248 31.79 -1.38 -0.69
CA LYS A 248 32.73 -0.83 0.31
C LYS A 248 33.65 -1.88 0.95
N LYS A 249 33.48 -3.16 0.60
CA LYS A 249 34.24 -4.30 1.15
C LYS A 249 35.20 -4.92 0.14
N GLU A 250 35.15 -4.49 -1.11
CA GLU A 250 36.12 -4.75 -2.18
C GLU A 250 37.01 -3.51 -2.33
#